data_AF-A0A0Q5PXX2-F1
#
_entry.id   AF-A0A0Q5PXX2-F1
#
_cell.length_a   1.000
_cell.length_b   1.000
_cell.length_c   1.000
_cell.angle_alpha   90.00
_cell.angle_beta   90.00
_cell.angle_gamma   90.00
#
_symmetry.space_group_name_H-M   'P 1'
#
loop_
_entity.id
_entity.type
_entity.pdbx_description
1 polymer ?
#
loop_
_entity_poly.entity_id
_entity_poly.type
_entity_poly.pdbx_seq_one_letter_code
_entity_poly.pdbx_strand_id
1 'polypeptide(L)' 'MLLWTGTADKNVNPEQTRSFYNALRKYRKPVIALFYKDELHSLQGKEQRNDLTVKMVEWFDYFLRDGKVVLWINKENIAR' A
#
# COMPACT_ATOMS: atom_id res chain seq x y z
N MET A 1 3.41 0.04 -8.32
CA MET A 1 1.97 -0.06 -7.99
C MET A 1 1.79 0.05 -6.48
N LEU A 2 0.69 0.64 -6.01
CA LEU A 2 0.31 0.69 -4.59
C LEU A 2 -0.95 -0.17 -4.37
N LEU A 3 -0.89 -1.09 -3.42
CA LEU A 3 -2.01 -1.91 -2.96
C LEU A 3 -2.33 -1.55 -1.51
N TRP A 4 -3.59 -1.65 -1.10
CA TRP A 4 -3.97 -1.55 0.31
C TRP A 4 -5.18 -2.42 0.64
N THR A 5 -5.31 -2.83 1.90
CA THR A 5 -6.48 -3.55 2.40
C THR A 5 -6.55 -3.45 3.93
N GLY A 6 -7.76 -3.51 4.49
CA GLY A 6 -7.99 -3.72 5.92
C GLY A 6 -7.94 -5.21 6.25
N THR A 7 -7.21 -5.63 7.28
CA THR A 7 -7.01 -7.06 7.59
C THR A 7 -8.26 -7.76 8.12
N ALA A 8 -9.29 -7.01 8.50
CA ALA A 8 -10.59 -7.52 8.94
C ALA A 8 -11.69 -7.28 7.90
N ASP A 9 -11.35 -6.96 6.64
CA ASP A 9 -12.31 -6.81 5.54
C ASP A 9 -13.10 -8.12 5.33
N LYS A 10 -14.42 -8.03 5.46
CA LYS A 10 -15.37 -9.14 5.26
C LYS A 10 -16.06 -9.09 3.90
N ASN A 11 -15.92 -7.99 3.17
CA ASN A 11 -16.49 -7.80 1.84
C ASN A 11 -15.52 -8.33 0.78
N VAL A 12 -14.24 -7.97 0.89
CA VAL A 12 -13.17 -8.45 0.02
C VAL A 12 -12.08 -9.09 0.87
N ASN A 13 -11.83 -10.38 0.64
CA ASN A 13 -10.85 -11.13 1.45
C ASN A 13 -9.43 -10.52 1.31
N PRO A 14 -8.77 -10.10 2.40
CA PRO A 14 -7.42 -9.52 2.36
C PRO A 14 -6.35 -10.42 1.74
N GLU A 15 -6.58 -11.73 1.73
CA GLU A 15 -5.71 -12.71 1.07
C GLU A 15 -5.65 -12.52 -0.46
N GLN A 16 -6.64 -11.86 -1.07
CA GLN A 16 -6.57 -11.49 -2.49
C GLN A 16 -5.45 -10.47 -2.71
N THR A 17 -5.38 -9.43 -1.89
CA THR A 17 -4.31 -8.43 -1.93
C THR A 17 -2.95 -9.07 -1.62
N ARG A 18 -2.88 -9.93 -0.60
CA ARG A 18 -1.64 -10.65 -0.24
C ARG A 18 -1.15 -11.54 -1.39
N SER A 19 -2.04 -12.32 -2.00
CA SER A 19 -1.72 -13.22 -3.10
C SER A 19 -1.22 -12.46 -4.32
N PHE A 20 -1.87 -11.34 -4.66
CA PHE A 20 -1.45 -10.52 -5.78
C PHE A 20 -0.10 -9.84 -5.52
N TYR A 21 0.11 -9.30 -4.33
CA TYR A 21 1.41 -8.76 -3.90
C TYR A 21 2.53 -9.82 -4.05
N ASN A 22 2.30 -11.04 -3.56
CA ASN A 22 3.25 -12.14 -3.67
C ASN A 22 3.56 -12.51 -5.13
N ALA A 23 2.55 -12.56 -5.99
CA ALA A 23 2.74 -12.82 -7.42
C ALA A 23 3.61 -11.74 -8.07
N LEU A 24 3.34 -10.47 -7.81
CA LEU A 24 4.11 -9.34 -8.35
C LEU A 24 5.56 -9.38 -7.88
N ARG A 25 5.80 -9.66 -6.59
CA ARG A 25 7.15 -9.87 -6.04
C ARG A 25 7.85 -11.03 -6.74
N LYS A 26 7.19 -12.18 -6.92
CA LYS A 26 7.73 -13.35 -7.64
C LYS A 26 8.17 -13.01 -9.06
N TYR A 27 7.42 -12.14 -9.76
CA TYR A 27 7.76 -11.68 -11.11
C TYR A 27 8.59 -10.39 -11.14
N ARG A 28 9.18 -9.98 -10.01
CA ARG A 28 10.02 -8.78 -9.87
C ARG A 28 9.35 -7.50 -10.38
N LYS A 29 8.02 -7.39 -10.23
CA LYS A 29 7.26 -6.19 -10.56
C LYS A 29 7.27 -5.24 -9.36
N PRO A 30 7.64 -3.96 -9.52
CA PRO A 30 7.64 -2.99 -8.42
C PRO A 30 6.25 -2.80 -7.81
N VAL A 31 6.10 -3.17 -6.55
CA VAL A 31 4.84 -3.11 -5.81
C VAL A 31 5.10 -2.75 -4.35
N ILE A 32 4.22 -1.93 -3.78
CA ILE A 32 4.11 -1.70 -2.34
C ILE A 32 2.70 -2.08 -1.91
N ALA A 33 2.56 -2.72 -0.75
CA ALA A 33 1.28 -3.10 -0.17
C ALA A 33 1.16 -2.60 1.28
N LEU A 34 0.02 -1.99 1.61
CA LEU A 34 -0.32 -1.50 2.94
C LEU A 34 -1.41 -2.40 3.55
N PHE A 35 -1.15 -2.94 4.73
CA PHE A 35 -2.10 -3.77 5.45
C PHE A 35 -2.51 -3.08 6.74
N TYR A 36 -3.74 -2.58 6.79
CA TYR A 36 -4.26 -1.88 7.96
C TYR A 36 -4.87 -2.88 8.94
N LYS A 37 -4.19 -3.07 10.08
CA LYS A 37 -4.60 -4.02 11.10
C LYS A 37 -5.99 -3.68 11.66
N ASP A 38 -6.84 -4.69 11.77
CA ASP A 38 -8.20 -4.66 12.35
C ASP A 38 -9.19 -3.74 11.60
N GLU A 39 -8.79 -3.19 10.46
CA GLU A 39 -9.65 -2.37 9.61
C GLU A 39 -10.54 -3.21 8.69
N LEU A 40 -11.75 -2.71 8.45
CA LEU A 40 -12.76 -3.36 7.60
C LEU A 40 -12.59 -2.94 6.13
N HIS A 41 -13.62 -3.18 5.31
CA HIS A 41 -13.65 -2.78 3.90
C HIS A 41 -13.40 -1.29 3.68
N SER A 42 -14.06 -0.46 4.48
CA SER A 42 -13.74 0.95 4.63
C SER A 42 -12.94 1.14 5.90
N LEU A 43 -11.85 1.93 5.82
CA LEU A 43 -11.08 2.31 7.00
C LEU A 43 -11.95 3.16 7.95
N GLN A 44 -12.18 2.67 9.16
CA GLN A 44 -13.00 3.31 10.19
C GLN A 44 -12.16 4.29 11.01
N GLY A 45 -10.94 3.87 11.38
CA GLY A 45 -10.05 4.66 12.20
C GLY A 45 -9.61 5.95 11.50
N LYS A 46 -9.63 7.06 12.25
CA LYS A 46 -9.22 8.37 11.71
C LYS A 46 -7.73 8.38 11.34
N GLU A 47 -6.90 7.76 12.17
CA GLU A 47 -5.46 7.67 11.95
C GLU A 47 -5.14 6.87 10.68
N GLN A 48 -5.80 5.73 10.49
CA GLN A 48 -5.62 4.84 9.34
C GLN A 48 -6.09 5.52 8.05
N ARG A 49 -7.22 6.24 8.08
CA ARG A 49 -7.69 7.06 6.95
C ARG A 49 -6.70 8.17 6.59
N ASN A 50 -6.18 8.87 7.59
CA ASN A 50 -5.21 9.94 7.37
C ASN A 50 -3.91 9.37 6.79
N ASP A 51 -3.36 8.33 7.41
CA ASP A 51 -2.17 7.62 6.94
C ASP A 51 -2.32 7.16 5.49
N LEU A 52 -3.43 6.51 5.15
CA LEU A 52 -3.69 6.06 3.78
C LEU A 52 -3.75 7.25 2.80
N THR A 53 -4.40 8.35 3.19
CA THR A 53 -4.50 9.56 2.37
C THR A 53 -3.12 10.16 2.11
N VAL A 54 -2.31 10.32 3.17
CA VAL A 54 -0.94 10.84 3.06
C VAL A 54 -0.09 9.93 2.19
N LYS A 55 -0.12 8.61 2.42
CA LYS A 55 0.65 7.65 1.62
C LYS A 55 0.25 7.63 0.15
N MET A 56 -1.04 7.78 -0.17
CA MET A 56 -1.49 7.89 -1.55
C MET A 56 -0.94 9.16 -2.21
N VAL A 57 -1.03 10.31 -1.55
CA VAL A 57 -0.48 11.58 -2.08
C VAL A 57 1.02 11.48 -2.27
N GLU A 58 1.76 10.97 -1.28
CA GLU A 58 3.21 10.79 -1.38
C GLU A 58 3.60 9.80 -2.48
N TRP A 59 2.82 8.74 -2.68
CA TRP A 59 3.03 7.81 -3.78
C TRP A 59 2.84 8.48 -5.14
N PHE A 60 1.79 9.29 -5.31
CA PHE A 60 1.59 10.07 -6.53
C PHE A 60 2.70 11.11 -6.74
N ASP A 61 3.06 11.87 -5.70
CA ASP A 61 4.13 12.87 -5.77
C ASP A 61 5.48 12.24 -6.14
N TYR A 62 5.76 11.00 -5.70
CA TYR A 62 6.99 10.30 -6.03
C TYR A 62 7.04 9.79 -7.48
N PHE A 63 5.94 9.22 -7.98
CA PHE A 63 5.92 8.54 -9.28
C PHE A 63 5.43 9.42 -10.44
N LEU A 64 4.64 10.47 -10.17
CA LEU A 64 3.98 11.30 -11.19
C LEU A 64 4.37 12.78 -11.14
N ARG A 65 5.02 13.23 -10.08
CA ARG A 65 5.56 14.58 -9.94
C ARG A 65 7.08 14.48 -9.77
N ASP A 66 7.83 15.56 -10.02
CA ASP A 66 9.31 15.60 -10.12
C ASP A 66 10.11 15.20 -8.85
N GLY A 67 9.81 14.05 -8.27
CA GLY A 67 10.71 13.28 -7.42
C GLY A 67 10.94 13.89 -6.05
N LYS A 68 9.89 14.15 -5.28
CA LYS A 68 10.08 14.30 -3.83
C LYS A 68 10.61 12.97 -3.27
N VAL A 69 11.73 13.03 -2.55
CA VAL A 69 12.28 11.88 -1.84
C VAL A 69 11.32 11.50 -0.72
N VAL A 70 10.64 10.37 -0.89
CA VAL A 70 9.77 9.79 0.14
C VAL A 70 10.47 8.56 0.72
N LEU A 71 10.92 8.67 1.98
CA LEU A 71 11.81 7.68 2.61
C LEU A 71 11.21 6.27 2.65
N TRP A 72 9.91 6.15 2.94
CA TRP A 72 9.27 4.84 3.03
C TRP A 72 9.11 4.16 1.65
N ILE A 73 8.96 4.92 0.57
CA ILE A 73 8.91 4.39 -0.81
C ILE A 73 10.30 3.92 -1.25
N ASN A 74 11.33 4.71 -0.93
CA ASN A 74 12.72 4.36 -1.28
C ASN A 74 13.19 3.08 -0.60
N LYS A 75 12.87 2.88 0.69
CA LYS A 75 13.24 1.66 1.43
C LYS A 75 12.72 0.38 0.75
N GLU A 76 11.48 0.41 0.25
CA GLU A 76 10.86 -0.72 -0.43
C GLU A 76 11.45 -0.97 -1.84
N ASN A 77 11.93 0.08 -2.51
CA ASN A 77 12.57 -0.02 -3.81
C ASN A 77 14.04 -0.50 -3.76
N ILE A 78 14.70 -0.40 -2.61
CA ILE A 78 16.11 -0.82 -2.40
C ILE A 78 16.20 -2.32 -2.07
N ALA A 79 15.15 -2.94 -1.52
CA ALA A 79 15.09 -4.38 -1.22
C ALA A 79 14.85 -5.27 -2.47
N ARG A 80 15.52 -4.94 -3.58
CA ARG A 80 15.54 -5.68 -4.84
C ARG A 80 16.44 -6.91 -4.77
#